data_AF-A0A2V7FG66-F1
#
_entry.id   AF-A0A2V7FG66-F1
#
_cell.length_a   1.000
_cell.length_b   1.000
_cell.length_c   1.000
_cell.angle_alpha   90.00
_cell.angle_beta   90.00
_cell.angle_gamma   90.00
#
_symmetry.space_group_name_H-M   'P 1'
#
loop_
_entity.id
_entity.type
_entity.pdbx_description
1 polymer ?
#
loop_
_entity_poly.entity_id
_entity_poly.type
_entity_poly.pdbx_seq_one_letter_code
_entity_poly.pdbx_strand_id
1 'polypeptide(L)'
;MGSVRVAIVGVGNCASALVQGVEYYKNARDGEFVPGLMHTRLGPYHVGDIEFSAAFDIDERKVGRDLAEAIVQEPNNTVRFAEVKTLGVPV
;
A
#
# COMPACT_ATOMS: atom_id res chain seq x y z
N MET A 1 10.94 -15.47 7.97
CA MET A 1 11.64 -14.26 7.50
C MET A 1 10.79 -13.05 7.86
N GLY A 2 11.39 -11.87 8.07
CA GLY A 2 10.69 -10.68 8.56
C GLY A 2 10.03 -9.86 7.45
N SER A 3 9.11 -8.97 7.84
CA SER A 3 8.46 -8.01 6.96
C SER A 3 9.37 -6.83 6.57
N VAL A 4 9.09 -6.21 5.43
CA VAL A 4 9.62 -4.89 5.07
C VAL A 4 8.66 -3.85 5.64
N ARG A 5 9.05 -3.25 6.76
CA ARG A 5 8.25 -2.22 7.44
C ARG A 5 8.36 -0.89 6.70
N VAL A 6 7.25 -0.44 6.11
CA VAL A 6 7.18 0.76 5.28
C VAL A 6 6.42 1.87 6.00
N ALA A 7 6.99 3.07 5.97
CA ALA A 7 6.31 4.30 6.36
C ALA A 7 6.01 5.13 5.10
N ILE A 8 4.82 5.72 5.03
CA ILE A 8 4.42 6.61 3.94
C ILE A 8 4.42 8.05 4.44
N VAL A 9 5.09 8.96 3.73
CA VAL A 9 5.03 10.40 3.98
C VAL A 9 4.33 11.05 2.80
N GLY A 10 3.13 11.57 3.03
CA GLY A 10 2.21 12.05 2.00
C GLY A 10 1.34 10.92 1.44
N VAL A 11 0.09 10.86 1.87
CA VAL A 11 -0.89 9.83 1.48
C VAL A 11 -1.65 10.30 0.22
N GLY A 12 -0.89 10.54 -0.86
CA GLY A 12 -1.40 10.97 -2.17
C GLY A 12 -1.81 9.81 -3.10
N ASN A 13 -2.08 10.13 -4.37
CA ASN A 13 -2.39 9.11 -5.39
C ASN A 13 -1.31 8.02 -5.54
N CYS A 14 -0.03 8.36 -5.38
CA CYS A 14 1.05 7.37 -5.40
C CYS A 14 0.95 6.38 -4.23
N ALA A 15 0.66 6.88 -3.01
CA ALA A 15 0.42 6.03 -1.86
C ALA A 15 -0.82 5.15 -2.07
N SER A 16 -1.88 5.71 -2.65
CA SER A 16 -3.08 4.96 -2.98
C SER A 16 -2.83 3.82 -3.96
N ALA A 17 -2.08 4.06 -5.05
CA ALA A 17 -1.71 3.01 -5.99
C ALA A 17 -0.78 1.96 -5.36
N LEU A 18 0.16 2.37 -4.50
CA LEU A 18 1.07 1.46 -3.81
C LEU A 18 0.33 0.52 -2.85
N VAL A 19 -0.49 1.07 -1.95
CA VAL A 19 -1.22 0.28 -0.94
C VAL A 19 -2.19 -0.69 -1.62
N GLN A 20 -2.91 -0.23 -2.65
CA GLN A 20 -3.76 -1.11 -3.46
C GLN A 20 -2.95 -2.18 -4.21
N GLY A 21 -1.78 -1.83 -4.77
CA GLY A 21 -0.90 -2.75 -5.47
C GLY A 21 -0.40 -3.88 -4.56
N VAL A 22 0.05 -3.55 -3.35
CA VAL A 22 0.45 -4.54 -2.35
C VAL A 22 -0.71 -5.48 -2.03
N GLU A 23 -1.91 -4.94 -1.77
CA GLU A 23 -3.08 -5.76 -1.48
C GLU A 23 -3.49 -6.67 -2.66
N TYR A 24 -3.44 -6.15 -3.88
CA TYR A 24 -3.83 -6.87 -5.09
C TYR A 24 -2.87 -8.04 -5.40
N TYR A 25 -1.56 -7.82 -5.24
CA TYR A 25 -0.52 -8.79 -5.61
C TYR A 25 0.04 -9.59 -4.43
N LYS A 26 -0.48 -9.44 -3.21
CA LYS A 26 0.06 -10.14 -2.01
C LYS A 26 0.10 -11.66 -2.12
N ASN A 27 -0.77 -12.24 -2.95
CA ASN A 27 -0.88 -13.68 -3.18
C ASN A 27 -0.29 -14.14 -4.53
N ALA A 28 0.42 -13.25 -5.25
CA ALA A 28 1.11 -13.63 -6.48
C ALA A 28 2.09 -14.78 -6.19
N ARG A 29 2.27 -15.67 -7.18
CA ARG A 29 3.24 -16.76 -7.04
C ARG A 29 4.65 -16.25 -7.28
N ASP A 30 5.62 -16.89 -6.64
CA ASP A 30 7.03 -16.64 -6.93
C ASP A 30 7.32 -16.88 -8.42
N GLY A 31 7.90 -15.88 -9.09
CA GLY A 31 8.21 -15.93 -10.53
C GLY A 31 7.00 -15.71 -11.45
N GLU A 32 5.81 -15.44 -10.92
CA GLU A 32 4.66 -15.02 -11.72
C GLU A 32 4.95 -13.71 -12.45
N PHE A 33 4.57 -13.65 -13.73
CA PHE A 33 4.65 -12.40 -14.47
C PHE A 33 3.54 -11.45 -14.02
N VAL A 34 3.94 -10.35 -13.39
CA VAL A 34 3.05 -9.26 -13.00
C VAL A 34 3.47 -7.99 -13.75
N PRO A 35 2.58 -7.38 -14.57
CA PRO A 35 2.91 -6.14 -15.27
C PRO A 35 3.38 -5.04 -14.31
N GLY A 36 4.56 -4.48 -14.57
CA GLY A 36 5.17 -3.40 -13.77
C GLY A 36 6.05 -3.87 -12.62
N LEU A 37 6.08 -5.16 -12.29
CA LEU A 37 7.04 -5.74 -11.35
C LEU A 37 8.11 -6.52 -12.10
N MET A 38 9.39 -6.25 -11.79
CA MET A 38 10.49 -7.07 -12.32
C MET A 38 10.45 -8.49 -11.74
N HIS A 39 10.12 -8.62 -10.45
CA HIS A 39 9.99 -9.88 -9.74
C HIS A 39 8.88 -9.78 -8.68
N THR A 40 8.07 -10.84 -8.51
CA THR A 40 7.14 -10.95 -7.37
C THR A 40 7.88 -11.19 -6.05
N ARG A 41 9.10 -11.74 -6.11
CA ARG A 41 10.05 -11.83 -4.99
C ARG A 41 11.39 -11.24 -5.39
N LEU A 42 11.86 -10.24 -4.64
CA LEU A 42 13.19 -9.65 -4.78
C LEU A 42 14.07 -10.08 -3.60
N GLY A 43 15.05 -10.96 -3.89
CA GLY A 43 15.85 -11.59 -2.85
C GLY A 43 14.97 -12.41 -1.90
N PRO A 44 14.99 -12.16 -0.58
CA PRO A 44 14.12 -12.87 0.36
C PRO A 44 12.68 -12.32 0.41
N TYR A 45 12.38 -11.15 -0.18
CA TYR A 45 11.14 -10.41 0.06
C TYR A 45 10.13 -10.57 -1.08
N HIS A 46 8.95 -11.09 -0.77
CA HIS A 46 7.78 -11.08 -1.64
C HIS A 46 7.07 -9.72 -1.60
N VAL A 47 6.27 -9.40 -2.62
CA VAL A 47 5.40 -8.20 -2.60
C VAL A 47 4.51 -8.18 -1.35
N GLY A 48 3.99 -9.34 -0.96
CA GLY A 48 3.17 -9.51 0.24
C GLY A 48 3.92 -9.37 1.56
N ASP A 49 5.25 -9.28 1.56
CA ASP A 49 6.06 -9.04 2.77
C ASP A 49 6.15 -7.54 3.13
N ILE A 50 5.57 -6.65 2.31
CA ILE A 50 5.46 -5.21 2.61
C ILE A 50 4.40 -5.01 3.69
N GLU A 51 4.82 -4.45 4.83
CA GLU A 51 3.95 -4.12 5.95
C GLU A 51 3.95 -2.60 6.16
N PHE A 52 2.82 -1.95 5.89
CA PHE A 52 2.66 -0.55 6.23
C PHE A 52 2.61 -0.41 7.76
N SER A 53 3.59 0.29 8.33
CA SER A 53 3.76 0.43 9.78
C SER A 53 3.53 1.85 10.28
N ALA A 54 3.52 2.84 9.38
CA ALA A 54 3.25 4.24 9.69
C ALA A 54 2.81 5.00 8.44
N ALA A 55 2.04 6.06 8.64
CA ALA A 55 1.69 7.00 7.59
C ALA A 55 1.63 8.41 8.19
N PHE A 56 1.88 9.42 7.36
CA PHE A 56 1.86 10.82 7.75
C PHE A 56 1.27 11.66 6.63
N ASP A 57 0.35 12.56 6.95
CA ASP A 57 -0.20 13.56 6.05
C ASP A 57 -0.52 14.86 6.81
N ILE A 58 -0.88 15.92 6.09
CA ILE A 58 -1.31 17.22 6.65
C ILE A 58 -2.79 17.52 6.33
N ASP A 59 -3.39 16.78 5.40
CA ASP A 59 -4.78 16.95 4.99
C ASP A 59 -5.72 16.49 6.11
N GLU A 60 -6.57 17.39 6.60
CA GLU A 60 -7.54 17.13 7.68
C GLU A 60 -8.49 15.97 7.35
N ARG A 61 -8.72 15.69 6.06
CA ARG A 61 -9.56 14.56 5.64
C ARG A 61 -8.89 13.22 5.87
N LYS A 62 -7.56 13.19 6.01
CA LYS A 62 -6.75 11.97 6.13
C LYS A 62 -6.20 11.77 7.53
N VAL A 63 -5.77 12.84 8.20
CA VAL A 63 -5.18 12.78 9.55
C VAL A 63 -6.15 12.13 10.53
N GLY A 64 -5.66 11.14 11.29
CA GLY A 64 -6.42 10.38 12.28
C GLY A 64 -7.26 9.22 11.71
N ARG A 65 -7.31 9.05 10.38
CA ARG A 65 -7.96 7.89 9.75
C ARG A 65 -7.01 6.73 9.58
N ASP A 66 -7.56 5.53 9.46
CA ASP A 66 -6.78 4.38 8.99
C ASP A 66 -6.26 4.63 7.57
N LEU A 67 -5.04 4.17 7.29
CA LEU A 67 -4.41 4.30 5.98
C LEU A 67 -5.28 3.73 4.86
N ALA A 68 -6.03 2.64 5.08
CA ALA A 68 -6.93 2.08 4.07
C ALA A 68 -8.07 3.05 3.69
N GLU A 69 -8.51 3.88 4.63
CA GLU A 69 -9.51 4.92 4.36
C GLU A 69 -8.86 6.18 3.75
N ALA A 70 -7.70 6.58 4.27
CA ALA A 70 -7.03 7.81 3.85
C ALA A 70 -6.60 7.79 2.38
N ILE A 71 -6.19 6.63 1.85
CA ILE A 71 -5.78 6.49 0.44
C ILE A 71 -6.92 6.76 -0.56
N VAL A 72 -8.17 6.72 -0.11
CA VAL A 72 -9.35 6.95 -0.95
C VAL A 72 -10.06 8.29 -0.66
N GLN A 73 -9.54 9.09 0.27
CA GLN A 73 -10.05 10.44 0.54
C GLN A 73 -9.61 11.42 -0.55
N GLU A 74 -10.50 12.36 -0.89
CA GLU A 74 -10.16 13.47 -1.78
C GLU A 74 -8.94 14.24 -1.26
N PRO A 75 -8.08 14.79 -2.14
CA PRO A 75 -8.23 14.86 -3.59
C PRO A 75 -7.65 13.63 -4.31
N ASN A 76 -7.37 12.53 -3.60
CA ASN A 76 -6.94 11.30 -4.28
C ASN A 76 -8.07 10.82 -5.19
N ASN A 77 -7.70 10.53 -6.43
CA ASN A 77 -8.60 10.20 -7.53
C ASN A 77 -7.99 9.16 -8.47
N THR A 78 -6.93 8.48 -8.05
CA THR A 78 -6.38 7.33 -8.79
C THR A 78 -7.42 6.21 -8.90
N VAL A 79 -7.24 5.34 -9.88
CA VAL A 79 -8.13 4.19 -10.11
C VAL A 79 -8.18 3.32 -8.86
N ARG A 80 -9.39 2.87 -8.50
CA ARG A 80 -9.60 1.85 -7.47
C ARG A 80 -9.63 0.48 -8.12
N PHE A 81 -8.64 -0.36 -7.82
CA PHE A 81 -8.48 -1.70 -8.39
C PHE A 81 -8.32 -2.81 -7.33
N ALA A 82 -8.23 -2.43 -6.05
CA ALA A 82 -8.23 -3.36 -4.93
C ALA A 82 -9.07 -2.82 -3.77
N GLU A 83 -9.74 -3.71 -3.05
CA GLU A 83 -10.38 -3.39 -1.77
C GLU A 83 -9.38 -3.61 -0.65
N VAL A 84 -8.92 -2.53 -0.03
CA VAL A 84 -7.94 -2.57 1.08
C VAL A 84 -8.71 -2.64 2.39
N LYS A 85 -8.52 -3.72 3.14
CA LYS A 85 -9.08 -3.85 4.49
C LYS A 85 -8.34 -2.95 5.47
N THR A 86 -8.98 -2.61 6.59
CA THR A 86 -8.37 -1.83 7.69
C THR A 86 -6.97 -2.35 8.03
N LEU A 87 -6.00 -1.44 8.05
CA LEU A 87 -4.59 -1.77 8.26
C LEU A 87 -4.15 -1.59 9.72
N GLY A 88 -4.92 -0.87 10.53
CA GLY A 88 -4.55 -0.49 11.90
C GLY A 88 -3.46 0.58 11.93
N VAL A 89 -3.32 1.35 10.85
CA VAL A 89 -2.26 2.36 10.68
C VAL A 89 -2.92 3.73 10.60
N PRO A 90 -2.99 4.50 11.71
CA PRO A 90 -3.47 5.87 11.65
C PRO A 90 -2.49 6.75 10.86
N VAL A 91 -3.03 7.65 10.04
CA VAL A 91 -2.30 8.67 9.27
C VAL A 91 -2.11 9.94 10.09
#